data_AF-A0A7G2F1F0-F1
#
_entry.id   AF-A0A7G2F1F0-F1
#
_cell.length_a   1.000
_cell.length_b   1.000
_cell.length_c   1.000
_cell.angle_alpha   90.00
_cell.angle_beta   90.00
_cell.angle_gamma   90.00
#
_symmetry.space_group_name_H-M   'P 1'
#
loop_
_entity.id
_entity.type
_entity.pdbx_description
1 polymer ?
#
loop_
_entity_poly.entity_id
_entity_poly.type
_entity_poly.pdbx_seq_one_letter_code
_entity_poly.pdbx_strand_id
1 'polypeptide(L)'
;MAASKLLVSDIASVVDHVPSNYVRPVSDRPKMSEVQTSGDSIPLIDLHDLHGPNRADIINQFAHACSSCGFFQIKNHGVPEETIKKMMNAAREFFRQSESERVKHYSADTKKTTRLSTSFNVSKEKVSNWRDFLRLHCYPIEDFINEWPSTPISFREVTAEYATSVRALVLTLLEAISESLGLAKDRVSNTLGKHGQHMAINYYPRCPQPELTYGLPGHKDANLITVLLQDEVSGLQVFKDGKWIAFNPVPNTFIVNLGDQMQVISNDKYKSVLHRAVVNTDKERISIPTFYCPSEDAVISPAQELINEEEDSPAIYRNFTYAEYFEKFWDTAFDTESCIDSFKASTA
;
A
#
# COMPACT_ATOMS: atom_id res chain seq x y z
N MET A 1 11.95 -37.12 5.27
CA MET A 1 12.26 -35.74 4.85
C MET A 1 11.07 -34.88 5.24
N ALA A 2 11.25 -33.83 6.05
CA ALA A 2 10.16 -32.91 6.33
C ALA A 2 9.71 -32.29 5.00
N ALA A 3 8.40 -32.27 4.73
CA ALA A 3 7.87 -31.60 3.55
C ALA A 3 8.38 -30.13 3.55
N SER A 4 8.89 -29.66 2.41
CA SER A 4 9.30 -28.25 2.31
C SER A 4 8.06 -27.38 2.52
N LYS A 5 8.05 -26.61 3.60
CA LYS A 5 6.99 -25.65 3.90
C LYS A 5 6.92 -24.60 2.80
N LEU A 6 5.71 -24.27 2.35
CA LEU A 6 5.50 -23.34 1.24
C LEU A 6 5.44 -21.89 1.71
N LEU A 7 4.78 -21.66 2.85
CA LEU A 7 4.52 -20.34 3.40
C LEU A 7 5.59 -19.98 4.43
N VAL A 8 5.98 -18.71 4.49
CA VAL A 8 7.02 -18.28 5.44
C VAL A 8 6.54 -18.34 6.88
N SER A 9 5.24 -18.20 7.13
CA SER A 9 4.65 -18.42 8.45
C SER A 9 4.82 -19.86 8.96
N ASP A 10 4.81 -20.85 8.07
CA ASP A 10 5.07 -22.24 8.43
C ASP A 10 6.57 -22.53 8.55
N ILE A 11 7.41 -21.93 7.69
CA ILE A 11 8.87 -22.00 7.82
C ILE A 11 9.33 -21.42 9.15
N ALA A 12 8.86 -20.22 9.51
CA ALA A 12 9.22 -19.51 10.74
C ALA A 12 8.91 -20.30 12.02
N SER A 13 7.98 -21.25 11.97
CA SER A 13 7.60 -22.09 13.12
C SER A 13 8.60 -23.21 13.44
N VAL A 14 9.55 -23.52 12.52
CA VAL A 14 10.45 -24.67 12.62
C VAL A 14 11.93 -24.32 12.39
N VAL A 15 12.26 -23.03 12.23
CA VAL A 15 13.64 -22.57 12.00
C VAL A 15 14.10 -21.61 13.09
N ASP A 16 15.34 -21.78 13.53
CA ASP A 16 16.01 -20.87 14.46
C ASP A 16 16.84 -19.79 13.73
N HIS A 17 16.98 -19.91 12.40
CA HIS A 17 17.76 -19.00 11.56
C HIS A 17 17.01 -18.73 10.25
N VAL A 18 17.21 -17.54 9.68
CA VAL A 18 16.61 -17.18 8.38
C VAL A 18 17.29 -18.03 7.29
N PRO A 19 16.53 -18.76 6.43
CA PRO A 19 17.12 -19.53 5.34
C PRO A 19 17.86 -18.64 4.34
N SER A 20 18.89 -19.18 3.69
CA SER A 20 19.82 -18.40 2.86
C SER A 20 19.15 -17.62 1.72
N ASN A 21 18.06 -18.12 1.15
CA ASN A 21 17.30 -17.44 0.09
C ASN A 21 16.51 -16.21 0.58
N TYR A 22 16.38 -15.99 1.89
CA TYR A 22 15.78 -14.80 2.49
C TYR A 22 16.83 -13.79 2.95
N VAL A 23 18.12 -14.17 2.96
CA VAL A 23 19.22 -13.33 3.43
C VAL A 23 19.57 -12.31 2.35
N ARG A 24 19.42 -11.04 2.69
CA ARG A 24 19.76 -9.89 1.84
C ARG A 24 21.28 -9.75 1.69
N PRO A 25 21.78 -9.33 0.52
CA PRO A 25 23.16 -8.86 0.36
C PRO A 25 23.47 -7.78 1.39
N VAL A 26 24.73 -7.68 1.85
CA VAL A 26 25.13 -6.75 2.92
C VAL A 26 24.72 -5.29 2.61
N SER A 27 24.81 -4.88 1.34
CA SER A 27 24.43 -3.54 0.88
C SER A 27 22.92 -3.25 0.94
N ASP A 28 22.08 -4.29 0.98
CA ASP A 28 20.61 -4.20 0.98
C ASP A 28 20.01 -4.61 2.33
N ARG A 29 20.82 -4.89 3.36
CA ARG A 29 20.29 -5.26 4.68
C ARG A 29 19.65 -4.07 5.41
N PRO A 30 18.58 -4.30 6.19
CA PRO A 30 18.02 -3.27 7.05
C PRO A 30 19.05 -2.75 8.06
N LYS A 31 19.34 -1.45 8.01
CA LYS A 31 20.21 -0.77 8.97
C LYS A 31 19.39 -0.04 10.01
N MET A 32 18.96 -0.74 11.06
CA MET A 32 18.04 -0.18 12.07
C MET A 32 18.63 1.00 12.85
N SER A 33 19.96 1.07 12.96
CA SER A 33 20.66 2.20 13.59
C SER A 33 20.52 3.53 12.81
N GLU A 34 20.17 3.47 11.52
CA GLU A 34 20.00 4.64 10.66
C GLU A 34 18.53 5.11 10.59
N VAL A 35 17.60 4.36 11.21
CA VAL A 35 16.17 4.65 11.18
C VAL A 35 15.80 5.66 12.26
N GLN A 36 15.14 6.74 11.86
CA GLN A 36 14.60 7.73 12.79
C GLN A 36 13.18 7.35 13.20
N THR A 37 12.79 7.67 14.42
CA THR A 37 11.38 7.56 14.83
C THR A 37 10.57 8.69 14.22
N SER A 38 9.31 8.44 13.82
CA SER A 38 8.47 9.47 13.22
C SER A 38 8.37 10.75 14.06
N GLY A 39 8.20 10.68 15.38
CA GLY A 39 7.89 11.88 16.16
C GLY A 39 6.77 12.68 15.48
N ASP A 40 6.98 13.99 15.28
CA ASP A 40 6.09 14.88 14.54
C ASP A 40 6.35 14.94 13.02
N SER A 41 7.21 14.06 12.48
CA SER A 41 7.65 14.13 11.07
C SER A 41 6.61 13.64 10.08
N ILE A 42 5.60 12.90 10.55
CA ILE A 42 4.50 12.39 9.75
C ILE A 42 3.19 13.07 10.17
N PRO A 43 2.49 13.75 9.25
CA PRO A 43 1.25 14.43 9.55
C PRO A 43 0.15 13.47 10.06
N LEU A 44 -0.61 13.91 11.05
CA LEU A 44 -1.85 13.27 11.52
C LEU A 44 -3.00 14.24 11.28
N ILE A 45 -3.91 13.91 10.37
CA ILE A 45 -5.03 14.76 9.98
C ILE A 45 -6.29 14.28 10.70
N ASP A 46 -6.97 15.20 11.38
CA ASP A 46 -8.26 14.97 12.01
C ASP A 46 -9.39 15.26 11.01
N LEU A 47 -10.20 14.25 10.66
CA LEU A 47 -11.28 14.39 9.69
C LEU A 47 -12.62 14.83 10.30
N HIS A 48 -12.69 15.08 11.62
CA HIS A 48 -13.94 15.42 12.32
C HIS A 48 -14.72 16.56 11.65
N ASP A 49 -14.02 17.65 11.29
CA ASP A 49 -14.62 18.85 10.70
C ASP A 49 -14.46 18.91 9.17
N LEU A 50 -14.17 17.79 8.48
CA LEU A 50 -13.97 17.80 7.02
C LEU A 50 -15.19 18.33 6.26
N HIS A 51 -16.39 18.08 6.80
CA HIS A 51 -17.66 18.59 6.29
C HIS A 51 -18.22 19.77 7.11
N GLY A 52 -17.39 20.34 7.99
CA GLY A 52 -17.74 21.43 8.90
C GLY A 52 -17.10 22.77 8.53
N PRO A 53 -17.17 23.77 9.43
CA PRO A 53 -16.66 25.12 9.19
C PRO A 53 -15.13 25.16 9.01
N ASN A 54 -14.40 24.18 9.55
CA ASN A 54 -12.93 24.11 9.49
C ASN A 54 -12.41 23.35 8.26
N ARG A 55 -13.25 23.09 7.25
CA ARG A 55 -12.84 22.36 6.03
C ARG A 55 -11.58 22.93 5.40
N ALA A 56 -11.49 24.26 5.26
CA ALA A 56 -10.35 24.91 4.60
C ALA A 56 -9.01 24.58 5.28
N ASP A 57 -8.97 24.54 6.61
CA ASP A 57 -7.76 24.18 7.36
C ASP A 57 -7.38 22.72 7.16
N ILE A 58 -8.38 21.83 7.05
CA ILE A 58 -8.14 20.41 6.76
C ILE A 58 -7.63 20.23 5.34
N ILE A 59 -8.18 20.94 4.35
CA ILE A 59 -7.69 20.94 2.97
C ILE A 59 -6.23 21.43 2.89
N ASN A 60 -5.86 22.46 3.66
CA ASN A 60 -4.48 22.92 3.76
C ASN A 60 -3.55 21.87 4.38
N GLN A 61 -4.03 21.12 5.39
CA GLN A 61 -3.27 20.00 5.97
C GLN A 61 -3.05 18.88 4.94
N PHE A 62 -4.05 18.56 4.11
CA PHE A 62 -3.89 17.63 2.99
C PHE A 62 -2.84 18.11 1.99
N ALA A 63 -2.90 19.37 1.56
CA ALA A 63 -1.90 19.94 0.65
C ALA A 63 -0.49 19.79 1.21
N HIS A 64 -0.29 20.11 2.49
CA HIS A 64 1.00 20.00 3.16
C HIS A 64 1.46 18.55 3.28
N ALA A 65 0.59 17.63 3.69
CA ALA A 65 0.93 16.23 3.87
C ALA A 65 1.29 15.53 2.56
N CYS A 66 0.49 15.75 1.51
CA CYS A 66 0.69 15.16 0.19
C CYS A 66 1.96 15.68 -0.50
N SER A 67 2.30 16.97 -0.35
CA SER A 67 3.48 17.58 -0.95
C SER A 67 4.78 17.30 -0.19
N SER A 68 4.75 17.33 1.14
CA SER A 68 5.96 17.20 1.97
C SER A 68 6.39 15.74 2.21
N CYS A 69 5.44 14.80 2.26
CA CYS A 69 5.72 13.43 2.65
C CYS A 69 5.02 12.38 1.78
N GLY A 70 3.88 12.70 1.16
CA GLY A 70 3.08 11.72 0.43
C GLY A 70 2.50 10.60 1.30
N PHE A 71 2.71 10.68 2.63
CA PHE A 71 2.29 9.76 3.67
C PHE A 71 1.74 10.57 4.84
N PHE A 72 0.62 10.12 5.40
CA PHE A 72 0.01 10.72 6.58
C PHE A 72 -0.91 9.74 7.30
N GLN A 73 -1.27 10.07 8.53
CA GLN A 73 -2.29 9.36 9.31
C GLN A 73 -3.59 10.13 9.28
N ILE A 74 -4.70 9.41 9.37
CA ILE A 74 -6.03 10.00 9.53
C ILE A 74 -6.73 9.41 10.74
N LYS A 75 -7.40 10.26 11.51
CA LYS A 75 -8.31 9.89 12.61
C LYS A 75 -9.69 10.49 12.39
N ASN A 76 -10.69 10.03 13.13
CA ASN A 76 -12.09 10.44 12.95
C ASN A 76 -12.59 10.23 11.51
N HIS A 77 -12.13 9.14 10.88
CA HIS A 77 -12.31 8.81 9.46
C HIS A 77 -13.68 8.21 9.09
N GLY A 78 -14.61 8.09 10.04
CA GLY A 78 -15.97 7.62 9.79
C GLY A 78 -16.15 6.10 9.62
N VAL A 79 -15.10 5.33 9.30
CA VAL A 79 -15.16 3.85 9.34
C VAL A 79 -15.38 3.37 10.78
N PRO A 80 -16.41 2.55 11.07
CA PRO A 80 -16.70 2.09 12.43
C PRO A 80 -15.56 1.23 13.01
N GLU A 81 -15.23 1.47 14.29
CA GLU A 81 -14.17 0.71 15.00
C GLU A 81 -14.48 -0.80 15.04
N GLU A 82 -15.75 -1.17 15.15
CA GLU A 82 -16.16 -2.58 15.14
C GLU A 82 -15.89 -3.25 13.79
N THR A 83 -16.09 -2.55 12.66
CA THR A 83 -15.73 -3.04 11.32
C THR A 83 -14.22 -3.29 11.21
N ILE A 84 -13.39 -2.36 11.73
CA ILE A 84 -11.93 -2.50 11.78
C ILE A 84 -11.52 -3.71 12.62
N LYS A 85 -12.10 -3.84 13.82
CA LYS A 85 -11.81 -4.93 14.75
C LYS A 85 -12.18 -6.30 14.16
N LYS A 86 -13.37 -6.42 13.56
CA LYS A 86 -13.81 -7.64 12.87
C LYS A 86 -12.86 -7.99 11.74
N MET A 87 -12.47 -7.03 10.90
CA MET A 87 -11.55 -7.27 9.79
C MET A 87 -10.18 -7.78 10.27
N MET A 88 -9.60 -7.14 11.29
CA MET A 88 -8.33 -7.58 11.87
C MET A 88 -8.43 -8.97 12.51
N ASN A 89 -9.55 -9.31 13.14
CA ASN A 89 -9.76 -10.64 13.69
C ASN A 89 -9.92 -11.70 12.60
N ALA A 90 -10.71 -11.43 11.55
CA ALA A 90 -10.86 -12.32 10.41
C ALA A 90 -9.51 -12.58 9.70
N ALA A 91 -8.68 -11.54 9.55
CA ALA A 91 -7.31 -11.66 9.04
C ALA A 91 -6.43 -12.57 9.92
N ARG A 92 -6.45 -12.36 11.24
CA ARG A 92 -5.69 -13.21 12.19
C ARG A 92 -6.17 -14.65 12.16
N GLU A 93 -7.48 -14.88 12.16
CA GLU A 93 -8.05 -16.22 12.09
C GLU A 93 -7.68 -16.93 10.79
N PHE A 94 -7.71 -16.22 9.66
CA PHE A 94 -7.25 -16.77 8.38
C PHE A 94 -5.79 -17.26 8.47
N PHE A 95 -4.87 -16.43 8.95
CA PHE A 95 -3.46 -16.79 9.02
C PHE A 95 -3.12 -17.78 10.16
N ARG A 96 -4.01 -18.00 11.13
CA ARG A 96 -3.85 -19.01 12.20
C ARG A 96 -4.40 -20.38 11.83
N GLN A 97 -5.07 -20.53 10.69
CA GLN A 97 -5.43 -21.84 10.17
C GLN A 97 -4.18 -22.69 9.88
N SER A 98 -4.35 -24.01 9.80
CA SER A 98 -3.26 -24.90 9.43
C SER A 98 -2.75 -24.57 8.01
N GLU A 99 -1.47 -24.87 7.74
CA GLU A 99 -0.89 -24.77 6.39
C GLU A 99 -1.81 -25.41 5.34
N SER A 100 -2.32 -26.62 5.61
CA SER A 100 -3.16 -27.39 4.68
C SER A 100 -4.46 -26.68 4.28
N GLU A 101 -5.03 -25.85 5.14
CA GLU A 101 -6.21 -25.05 4.82
C GLU A 101 -5.82 -23.80 4.04
N ARG A 102 -4.77 -23.10 4.48
CA ARG A 102 -4.31 -21.87 3.84
C ARG A 102 -3.84 -22.12 2.40
N VAL A 103 -3.06 -23.18 2.17
CA VAL A 103 -2.51 -23.50 0.84
C VAL A 103 -3.56 -23.86 -0.21
N LYS A 104 -4.82 -24.13 0.17
CA LYS A 104 -5.93 -24.27 -0.78
C LYS A 104 -6.17 -22.99 -1.59
N HIS A 105 -5.79 -21.84 -1.03
CA HIS A 105 -5.87 -20.54 -1.69
C HIS A 105 -4.56 -20.14 -2.39
N TYR A 106 -3.51 -20.97 -2.34
CA TYR A 106 -2.21 -20.60 -2.87
C TYR A 106 -2.18 -20.52 -4.40
N SER A 107 -1.53 -19.49 -4.93
CA SER A 107 -1.21 -19.41 -6.35
C SER A 107 0.01 -18.54 -6.61
N ALA A 108 0.94 -19.04 -7.42
CA ALA A 108 2.05 -18.24 -7.95
C ALA A 108 1.63 -17.32 -9.11
N ASP A 109 0.51 -17.61 -9.78
CA ASP A 109 -0.02 -16.78 -10.87
C ASP A 109 -0.45 -15.41 -10.34
N THR A 110 0.19 -14.35 -10.86
CA THR A 110 -0.04 -12.95 -10.47
C THR A 110 -1.31 -12.36 -11.04
N LYS A 111 -1.92 -13.02 -12.04
CA LYS A 111 -3.16 -12.58 -12.69
C LYS A 111 -4.41 -13.00 -11.93
N LYS A 112 -4.31 -13.92 -10.97
CA LYS A 112 -5.45 -14.30 -10.13
C LYS A 112 -5.92 -13.12 -9.27
N THR A 113 -7.22 -12.88 -9.30
CA THR A 113 -7.97 -11.86 -8.55
C THR A 113 -7.96 -12.15 -7.05
N THR A 114 -8.04 -13.42 -6.67
CA THR A 114 -7.86 -13.90 -5.31
C THR A 114 -6.74 -14.92 -5.22
N ARG A 115 -5.74 -14.67 -4.36
CA ARG A 115 -4.65 -15.63 -4.12
C ARG A 115 -3.95 -15.42 -2.79
N LEU A 116 -3.64 -16.52 -2.11
CA LEU A 116 -2.57 -16.57 -1.12
C LEU A 116 -1.23 -16.75 -1.84
N SER A 117 -0.21 -16.04 -1.40
CA SER A 117 1.16 -16.27 -1.82
C SER A 117 2.13 -15.87 -0.71
N THR A 118 3.41 -16.05 -0.98
CA THR A 118 4.49 -15.66 -0.07
C THR A 118 5.44 -14.70 -0.79
N SER A 119 6.25 -14.00 0.00
CA SER A 119 7.21 -13.01 -0.46
C SER A 119 6.56 -11.88 -1.29
N PHE A 120 6.88 -11.71 -2.57
CA PHE A 120 6.25 -10.74 -3.47
C PHE A 120 5.88 -11.36 -4.83
N ASN A 121 6.89 -11.76 -5.60
CA ASN A 121 6.71 -12.44 -6.88
C ASN A 121 7.74 -13.57 -6.98
N VAL A 122 7.38 -14.71 -6.39
CA VAL A 122 8.23 -15.90 -6.25
C VAL A 122 8.83 -16.41 -7.55
N SER A 123 8.25 -16.09 -8.72
CA SER A 123 8.78 -16.52 -10.02
C SER A 123 9.85 -15.60 -10.60
N LYS A 124 9.93 -14.35 -10.13
CA LYS A 124 10.88 -13.34 -10.64
C LYS A 124 11.93 -12.90 -9.61
N GLU A 125 11.65 -13.06 -8.33
CA GLU A 125 12.53 -12.55 -7.28
C GLU A 125 13.81 -13.38 -7.07
N LYS A 126 14.92 -12.70 -6.76
CA LYS A 126 16.21 -13.35 -6.44
C LYS A 126 16.40 -13.62 -4.95
N VAL A 127 15.73 -12.83 -4.11
CA VAL A 127 15.77 -12.91 -2.64
C VAL A 127 14.33 -12.86 -2.13
N SER A 128 13.94 -13.85 -1.34
CA SER A 128 12.61 -13.95 -0.77
C SER A 128 12.41 -12.98 0.39
N ASN A 129 11.15 -12.59 0.60
CA ASN A 129 10.72 -11.68 1.65
C ASN A 129 10.00 -12.44 2.77
N TRP A 130 10.19 -11.99 4.00
CA TRP A 130 9.63 -12.58 5.21
C TRP A 130 8.16 -12.17 5.44
N ARG A 131 7.30 -12.48 4.46
CA ARG A 131 5.89 -12.14 4.43
C ARG A 131 5.06 -13.17 3.68
N ASP A 132 3.92 -13.57 4.23
CA ASP A 132 2.83 -14.17 3.47
C ASP A 132 1.75 -13.11 3.20
N PHE A 133 0.98 -13.25 2.13
CA PHE A 133 -0.12 -12.33 1.86
C PHE A 133 -1.30 -13.01 1.15
N LEU A 134 -2.51 -12.62 1.54
CA LEU A 134 -3.74 -12.93 0.83
C LEU A 134 -4.19 -11.70 0.04
N ARG A 135 -4.10 -11.75 -1.29
CA ARG A 135 -4.56 -10.70 -2.19
C ARG A 135 -6.01 -10.95 -2.59
N LEU A 136 -6.82 -9.90 -2.54
CA LEU A 136 -8.25 -9.91 -2.87
C LEU A 136 -8.55 -8.75 -3.83
N HIS A 137 -9.22 -9.02 -4.95
CA HIS A 137 -9.93 -7.98 -5.68
C HIS A 137 -11.26 -7.71 -4.99
N CYS A 138 -11.65 -6.44 -4.89
CA CYS A 138 -12.71 -6.00 -3.99
C CYS A 138 -13.80 -5.15 -4.64
N TYR A 139 -13.63 -4.68 -5.88
CA TYR A 139 -14.64 -3.84 -6.52
C TYR A 139 -14.82 -4.12 -8.01
N PRO A 140 -16.07 -4.34 -8.47
CA PRO A 140 -17.30 -4.52 -7.67
C PRO A 140 -17.23 -5.75 -6.75
N ILE A 141 -17.86 -5.71 -5.57
CA ILE A 141 -17.73 -6.79 -4.56
C ILE A 141 -18.34 -8.09 -5.09
N GLU A 142 -19.49 -7.98 -5.75
CA GLU A 142 -20.29 -9.06 -6.32
C GLU A 142 -19.50 -9.92 -7.33
N ASP A 143 -18.53 -9.33 -8.01
CA ASP A 143 -17.69 -10.01 -9.00
C ASP A 143 -16.65 -10.92 -8.35
N PHE A 144 -16.23 -10.64 -7.11
CA PHE A 144 -15.09 -11.31 -6.47
C PHE A 144 -15.42 -12.07 -5.17
N ILE A 145 -16.51 -11.73 -4.48
CA ILE A 145 -16.82 -12.27 -3.14
C ILE A 145 -16.86 -13.80 -3.08
N ASN A 146 -17.23 -14.45 -4.19
CA ASN A 146 -17.29 -15.91 -4.29
C ASN A 146 -15.92 -16.58 -4.39
N GLU A 147 -14.89 -15.86 -4.80
CA GLU A 147 -13.50 -16.34 -4.87
C GLU A 147 -12.78 -16.25 -3.52
N TRP A 148 -13.22 -15.36 -2.64
CA TRP A 148 -12.60 -15.15 -1.33
C TRP A 148 -12.72 -16.38 -0.42
N PRO A 149 -11.79 -16.57 0.54
CA PRO A 149 -11.92 -17.60 1.56
C PRO A 149 -13.29 -17.62 2.23
N SER A 150 -13.83 -18.81 2.42
CA SER A 150 -15.05 -19.05 3.21
C SER A 150 -14.75 -19.43 4.66
N THR A 151 -13.46 -19.51 5.04
CA THR A 151 -13.01 -19.78 6.40
C THR A 151 -12.05 -18.66 6.83
N PRO A 152 -12.30 -18.00 7.99
CA PRO A 152 -13.44 -18.20 8.90
C PRO A 152 -14.81 -17.92 8.25
N ILE A 153 -15.90 -18.46 8.82
CA ILE A 153 -17.25 -18.41 8.22
C ILE A 153 -17.69 -16.96 7.90
N SER A 154 -17.30 -16.01 8.75
CA SER A 154 -17.59 -14.59 8.61
C SER A 154 -16.66 -13.84 7.65
N PHE A 155 -15.62 -14.49 7.09
CA PHE A 155 -14.55 -13.81 6.34
C PHE A 155 -15.10 -12.97 5.19
N ARG A 156 -16.02 -13.52 4.40
CA ARG A 156 -16.57 -12.84 3.22
C ARG A 156 -17.39 -11.61 3.59
N GLU A 157 -18.30 -11.76 4.54
CA GLU A 157 -19.18 -10.68 5.01
C GLU A 157 -18.38 -9.54 5.62
N VAL A 158 -17.46 -9.87 6.54
CA VAL A 158 -16.61 -8.88 7.22
C VAL A 158 -15.69 -8.16 6.23
N THR A 159 -15.10 -8.89 5.28
CA THR A 159 -14.25 -8.29 4.26
C THR A 159 -15.04 -7.40 3.31
N ALA A 160 -16.26 -7.79 2.93
CA ALA A 160 -17.14 -6.97 2.10
C ALA A 160 -17.56 -5.67 2.82
N GLU A 161 -17.94 -5.75 4.10
CA GLU A 161 -18.26 -4.60 4.93
C GLU A 161 -17.08 -3.63 5.00
N TYR A 162 -15.89 -4.13 5.35
CA TYR A 162 -14.67 -3.34 5.43
C TYR A 162 -14.28 -2.71 4.08
N ALA A 163 -14.28 -3.50 3.00
CA ALA A 163 -13.93 -3.02 1.67
C ALA A 163 -14.87 -1.88 1.22
N THR A 164 -16.18 -2.02 1.49
CA THR A 164 -17.19 -0.99 1.20
C THR A 164 -16.93 0.28 1.99
N SER A 165 -16.72 0.18 3.31
CA SER A 165 -16.47 1.34 4.18
C SER A 165 -15.19 2.07 3.80
N VAL A 166 -14.10 1.34 3.53
CA VAL A 166 -12.83 1.95 3.13
C VAL A 166 -12.92 2.55 1.73
N ARG A 167 -13.70 1.96 0.82
CA ARG A 167 -13.96 2.56 -0.50
C ARG A 167 -14.64 3.92 -0.38
N ALA A 168 -15.67 4.02 0.45
CA ALA A 168 -16.34 5.30 0.71
C ALA A 168 -15.37 6.34 1.28
N LEU A 169 -14.54 5.94 2.25
CA LEU A 169 -13.48 6.79 2.80
C LEU A 169 -12.50 7.26 1.72
N VAL A 170 -12.01 6.36 0.85
CA VAL A 170 -11.09 6.71 -0.25
C VAL A 170 -11.69 7.77 -1.16
N LEU A 171 -12.96 7.63 -1.55
CA LEU A 171 -13.63 8.64 -2.38
C LEU A 171 -13.67 10.01 -1.69
N THR A 172 -13.97 10.06 -0.40
CA THR A 172 -13.91 11.30 0.40
C THR A 172 -12.50 11.89 0.45
N LEU A 173 -11.47 11.05 0.61
CA LEU A 173 -10.08 11.50 0.60
C LEU A 173 -9.67 12.05 -0.78
N LEU A 174 -10.09 11.42 -1.87
CA LEU A 174 -9.79 11.89 -3.22
C LEU A 174 -10.40 13.26 -3.50
N GLU A 175 -11.62 13.53 -3.02
CA GLU A 175 -12.23 14.87 -3.12
C GLU A 175 -11.41 15.93 -2.38
N ALA A 176 -10.98 15.62 -1.15
CA ALA A 176 -10.18 16.54 -0.35
C ALA A 176 -8.79 16.79 -0.96
N ILE A 177 -8.14 15.73 -1.46
CA ILE A 177 -6.83 15.82 -2.13
C ILE A 177 -6.95 16.62 -3.43
N SER A 178 -7.99 16.39 -4.23
CA SER A 178 -8.26 17.15 -5.46
C SER A 178 -8.49 18.63 -5.18
N GLU A 179 -9.32 18.96 -4.18
CA GLU A 179 -9.55 20.34 -3.74
C GLU A 179 -8.26 20.99 -3.22
N SER A 180 -7.41 20.23 -2.52
CA SER A 180 -6.12 20.72 -2.02
C SER A 180 -5.08 21.04 -3.12
N LEU A 181 -5.32 20.57 -4.35
CA LEU A 181 -4.57 20.97 -5.55
C LEU A 181 -5.16 22.22 -6.23
N GLY A 182 -6.27 22.76 -5.73
CA GLY A 182 -7.05 23.81 -6.41
C GLY A 182 -7.91 23.29 -7.55
N LEU A 183 -8.16 21.97 -7.62
CA LEU A 183 -8.98 21.34 -8.66
C LEU A 183 -10.43 21.17 -8.19
N ALA A 184 -11.33 20.88 -9.15
CA ALA A 184 -12.67 20.41 -8.81
C ALA A 184 -12.58 19.10 -8.01
N LYS A 185 -13.51 18.88 -7.06
CA LYS A 185 -13.47 17.72 -6.13
C LYS A 185 -13.39 16.37 -6.84
N ASP A 186 -14.10 16.24 -7.96
CA ASP A 186 -14.18 15.01 -8.75
C ASP A 186 -13.11 14.91 -9.85
N ARG A 187 -12.25 15.93 -10.00
CA ARG A 187 -11.26 16.01 -11.08
C ARG A 187 -10.31 14.82 -11.13
N VAL A 188 -9.81 14.40 -9.97
CA VAL A 188 -8.91 13.24 -9.85
C VAL A 188 -9.68 11.92 -10.03
N SER A 189 -10.88 11.78 -9.47
CA SER A 189 -11.64 10.52 -9.63
C SER A 189 -12.09 10.29 -11.08
N ASN A 190 -12.39 11.36 -11.81
CA ASN A 190 -12.84 11.29 -13.19
C ASN A 190 -11.75 10.80 -14.17
N THR A 191 -10.47 10.86 -13.80
CA THR A 191 -9.37 10.34 -14.65
C THR A 191 -9.16 8.83 -14.53
N LEU A 192 -9.85 8.15 -13.61
CA LEU A 192 -9.51 6.78 -13.24
C LEU A 192 -10.32 5.71 -13.99
N GLY A 193 -11.27 6.12 -14.84
CA GLY A 193 -12.17 5.19 -15.52
C GLY A 193 -12.95 4.30 -14.55
N LYS A 194 -13.12 3.02 -14.90
CA LYS A 194 -13.75 1.99 -14.04
C LYS A 194 -12.76 1.49 -12.98
N HIS A 195 -12.31 2.40 -12.14
CA HIS A 195 -11.25 2.18 -11.18
C HIS A 195 -11.52 0.98 -10.25
N GLY A 196 -10.48 0.19 -10.04
CA GLY A 196 -10.50 -1.00 -9.23
C GLY A 196 -10.17 -0.72 -7.76
N GLN A 197 -10.61 -1.63 -6.89
CA GLN A 197 -10.17 -1.72 -5.51
C GLN A 197 -9.56 -3.09 -5.28
N HIS A 198 -8.38 -3.13 -4.68
CA HIS A 198 -7.73 -4.36 -4.27
C HIS A 198 -7.27 -4.26 -2.82
N MET A 199 -7.20 -5.39 -2.14
CA MET A 199 -6.65 -5.49 -0.79
C MET A 199 -5.55 -6.55 -0.76
N ALA A 200 -4.58 -6.37 0.13
CA ALA A 200 -3.68 -7.44 0.53
C ALA A 200 -3.70 -7.56 2.04
N ILE A 201 -4.03 -8.73 2.58
CA ILE A 201 -3.82 -9.03 4.00
C ILE A 201 -2.40 -9.56 4.13
N ASN A 202 -1.47 -8.71 4.55
CA ASN A 202 -0.07 -9.07 4.76
C ASN A 202 0.10 -9.65 6.17
N TYR A 203 0.79 -10.78 6.27
CA TYR A 203 1.17 -11.45 7.50
C TYR A 203 2.69 -11.60 7.57
N TYR A 204 3.28 -11.01 8.61
CA TYR A 204 4.71 -11.06 8.87
C TYR A 204 4.92 -11.90 10.14
N PRO A 205 5.36 -13.16 10.02
CA PRO A 205 5.67 -13.96 11.21
C PRO A 205 6.90 -13.40 11.94
N ARG A 206 7.07 -13.80 13.20
CA ARG A 206 8.31 -13.55 13.95
C ARG A 206 9.53 -14.01 13.13
N CYS A 207 10.57 -13.19 13.12
CA CYS A 207 11.80 -13.47 12.38
C CYS A 207 12.96 -13.66 13.35
N PRO A 208 13.72 -14.77 13.29
CA PRO A 208 14.85 -14.98 14.19
C PRO A 208 16.03 -14.05 13.93
N GLN A 209 16.16 -13.49 12.71
CA GLN A 209 17.26 -12.60 12.30
C GLN A 209 16.71 -11.44 11.44
N PRO A 210 15.93 -10.51 12.03
CA PRO A 210 15.25 -9.46 11.30
C PRO A 210 16.20 -8.48 10.59
N GLU A 211 17.46 -8.41 11.00
CA GLU A 211 18.52 -7.62 10.37
C GLU A 211 19.00 -8.18 9.03
N LEU A 212 18.60 -9.41 8.66
CA LEU A 212 19.01 -10.08 7.44
C LEU A 212 17.97 -10.05 6.32
N THR A 213 16.73 -9.64 6.60
CA THR A 213 15.62 -9.75 5.65
C THR A 213 14.62 -8.61 5.78
N TYR A 214 13.70 -8.51 4.83
CA TYR A 214 12.55 -7.60 4.90
C TYR A 214 11.26 -8.38 4.82
N GLY A 215 10.20 -7.83 5.41
CA GLY A 215 8.85 -8.25 5.09
C GLY A 215 8.47 -7.79 3.68
N LEU A 216 8.85 -6.56 3.32
CA LEU A 216 8.77 -6.03 1.97
C LEU A 216 9.88 -4.98 1.78
N PRO A 217 10.68 -5.04 0.69
CA PRO A 217 11.79 -4.11 0.49
C PRO A 217 11.27 -2.72 0.10
N GLY A 218 12.19 -1.77 -0.06
CA GLY A 218 11.87 -0.42 -0.53
C GLY A 218 11.16 -0.47 -1.88
N HIS A 219 9.95 0.09 -1.95
CA HIS A 219 9.18 0.22 -3.17
C HIS A 219 8.29 1.47 -3.11
N LYS A 220 7.75 1.85 -4.26
CA LYS A 220 6.66 2.81 -4.38
C LYS A 220 5.41 2.10 -4.84
N ASP A 221 4.27 2.67 -4.50
CA ASP A 221 2.97 2.13 -4.85
C ASP A 221 2.61 2.51 -6.29
N ALA A 222 2.33 1.51 -7.12
CA ALA A 222 1.96 1.68 -8.52
C ALA A 222 0.57 2.33 -8.71
N ASN A 223 -0.28 2.27 -7.70
CA ASN A 223 -1.67 2.70 -7.72
C ASN A 223 -1.83 4.23 -7.52
N LEU A 224 -3.06 4.70 -7.33
CA LEU A 224 -3.34 6.12 -7.09
C LEU A 224 -3.16 6.49 -5.62
N ILE A 225 -3.84 5.76 -4.75
CA ILE A 225 -3.87 5.99 -3.30
C ILE A 225 -4.02 4.66 -2.57
N THR A 226 -3.34 4.53 -1.45
CA THR A 226 -3.40 3.38 -0.55
C THR A 226 -3.91 3.83 0.82
N VAL A 227 -4.87 3.09 1.37
CA VAL A 227 -5.34 3.23 2.76
C VAL A 227 -4.96 1.96 3.51
N LEU A 228 -4.04 2.09 4.44
CA LEU A 228 -3.40 1.01 5.17
C LEU A 228 -3.93 0.94 6.60
N LEU A 229 -4.55 -0.21 6.91
CA LEU A 229 -4.80 -0.65 8.28
C LEU A 229 -3.61 -1.46 8.79
N GLN A 230 -3.23 -1.29 10.06
CA GLN A 230 -2.22 -2.12 10.71
C GLN A 230 -2.60 -2.40 12.17
N ASP A 231 -1.99 -3.42 12.75
CA ASP A 231 -2.05 -3.66 14.20
C ASP A 231 -1.08 -2.76 14.99
N GLU A 232 -0.96 -3.02 16.29
CA GLU A 232 -0.07 -2.29 17.19
C GLU A 232 1.43 -2.58 16.99
N VAL A 233 1.81 -3.43 16.02
CA VAL A 233 3.21 -3.81 15.78
C VAL A 233 3.82 -2.92 14.69
N SER A 234 4.83 -2.13 15.07
CA SER A 234 5.60 -1.32 14.13
C SER A 234 6.29 -2.17 13.07
N GLY A 235 6.41 -1.63 11.85
CA GLY A 235 7.10 -2.31 10.76
C GLY A 235 7.18 -1.49 9.48
N LEU A 236 6.24 -0.57 9.26
CA LEU A 236 6.31 0.38 8.15
C LEU A 236 7.45 1.39 8.38
N GLN A 237 8.25 1.62 7.35
CA GLN A 237 9.24 2.69 7.31
C GLN A 237 9.11 3.45 5.99
N VAL A 238 9.14 4.78 6.04
CA VAL A 238 9.01 5.69 4.90
C VAL A 238 10.34 6.42 4.70
N PHE A 239 10.77 6.56 3.45
CA PHE A 239 12.01 7.26 3.13
C PHE A 239 11.74 8.75 2.86
N LYS A 240 12.21 9.62 3.74
CA LYS A 240 11.99 11.07 3.66
C LYS A 240 13.30 11.79 3.98
N ASP A 241 13.62 12.83 3.22
CA ASP A 241 14.80 13.68 3.43
C ASP A 241 16.12 12.88 3.56
N GLY A 242 16.26 11.84 2.75
CA GLY A 242 17.45 10.97 2.71
C GLY A 242 17.53 9.94 3.85
N LYS A 243 16.48 9.79 4.66
CA LYS A 243 16.47 8.90 5.83
C LYS A 243 15.23 8.03 5.89
N TRP A 244 15.37 6.84 6.48
CA TRP A 244 14.24 5.99 6.81
C TRP A 244 13.61 6.46 8.12
N ILE A 245 12.29 6.65 8.10
CA ILE A 245 11.48 7.07 9.22
C ILE A 245 10.53 5.93 9.58
N ALA A 246 10.60 5.43 10.81
CA ALA A 246 9.71 4.42 11.34
C ALA A 246 8.34 5.02 11.67
N PHE A 247 7.30 4.34 11.21
CA PHE A 247 5.92 4.72 11.42
C PHE A 247 5.38 4.05 12.69
N ASN A 248 5.11 4.84 13.73
CA ASN A 248 4.57 4.33 14.98
C ASN A 248 3.05 4.15 14.87
N PRO A 249 2.48 2.97 15.21
CA PRO A 249 1.04 2.76 15.20
C PRO A 249 0.32 3.72 16.16
N VAL A 250 -0.67 4.45 15.64
CA VAL A 250 -1.61 5.23 16.44
C VAL A 250 -2.96 4.51 16.46
N PRO A 251 -3.57 4.25 17.63
CA PRO A 251 -4.86 3.57 17.72
C PRO A 251 -5.95 4.28 16.91
N ASN A 252 -6.84 3.50 16.30
CA ASN A 252 -8.01 4.00 15.54
C ASN A 252 -7.64 5.03 14.44
N THR A 253 -6.54 4.73 13.73
CA THR A 253 -6.12 5.51 12.56
C THR A 253 -5.90 4.61 11.35
N PHE A 254 -6.00 5.21 10.17
CA PHE A 254 -5.42 4.63 8.96
C PHE A 254 -4.19 5.43 8.56
N ILE A 255 -3.26 4.72 7.93
CA ILE A 255 -2.14 5.34 7.21
C ILE A 255 -2.59 5.50 5.76
N VAL A 256 -2.36 6.67 5.19
CA VAL A 256 -2.65 6.96 3.79
C VAL A 256 -1.36 7.29 3.08
N ASN A 257 -1.16 6.74 1.89
CA ASN A 257 -0.08 7.15 1.02
C ASN A 257 -0.52 7.30 -0.43
N LEU A 258 0.15 8.19 -1.12
CA LEU A 258 -0.04 8.43 -2.54
C LEU A 258 0.85 7.48 -3.33
N GLY A 259 0.30 6.94 -4.41
CA GLY A 259 1.05 6.16 -5.37
C GLY A 259 1.43 6.99 -6.60
N ASP A 260 2.16 6.34 -7.48
CA ASP A 260 2.80 6.91 -8.66
C ASP A 260 1.80 7.64 -9.58
N GLN A 261 0.55 7.17 -9.68
CA GLN A 261 -0.45 7.81 -10.54
C GLN A 261 -0.89 9.19 -10.00
N MET A 262 -0.95 9.36 -8.67
CA MET A 262 -1.29 10.65 -8.07
C MET A 262 -0.14 11.65 -8.26
N GLN A 263 1.10 11.20 -8.17
CA GLN A 263 2.27 12.03 -8.44
C GLN A 263 2.22 12.56 -9.88
N VAL A 264 1.89 11.71 -10.86
CA VAL A 264 1.72 12.13 -12.26
C VAL A 264 0.56 13.12 -12.43
N ILE A 265 -0.64 12.81 -11.92
CA ILE A 265 -1.82 13.68 -12.04
C ILE A 265 -1.57 15.05 -11.41
N SER A 266 -0.87 15.10 -10.28
CA SER A 266 -0.52 16.34 -9.58
C SER A 266 0.62 17.13 -10.22
N ASN A 267 1.20 16.62 -11.32
CA ASN A 267 2.40 17.18 -11.98
C ASN A 267 3.54 17.39 -10.98
N ASP A 268 3.91 16.35 -10.22
CA ASP A 268 4.94 16.36 -9.17
C ASP A 268 4.67 17.25 -7.95
N LYS A 269 3.53 17.94 -7.85
CA LYS A 269 3.17 18.70 -6.65
C LYS A 269 3.03 17.79 -5.43
N TYR A 270 2.51 16.58 -5.62
CA TYR A 270 2.41 15.54 -4.60
C TYR A 270 3.34 14.37 -4.87
N LYS A 271 3.81 13.71 -3.81
CA LYS A 271 4.91 12.74 -3.87
C LYS A 271 4.44 11.31 -3.64
N SER A 272 4.82 10.41 -4.53
CA SER A 272 4.86 8.97 -4.29
C SER A 272 6.22 8.61 -3.70
N VAL A 273 6.21 8.04 -2.49
CA VAL A 273 7.40 7.94 -1.65
C VAL A 273 7.80 6.49 -1.40
N LEU A 274 9.11 6.27 -1.42
CA LEU A 274 9.70 4.97 -1.15
C LEU A 274 9.39 4.55 0.28
N HIS A 275 8.87 3.34 0.45
CA HIS A 275 8.54 2.79 1.75
C HIS A 275 8.84 1.29 1.79
N ARG A 276 9.02 0.75 2.99
CA ARG A 276 9.35 -0.67 3.21
C ARG A 276 8.67 -1.21 4.46
N ALA A 277 8.58 -2.53 4.57
CA ALA A 277 8.11 -3.23 5.76
C ALA A 277 9.25 -4.08 6.36
N VAL A 278 9.67 -3.73 7.57
CA VAL A 278 10.65 -4.51 8.34
C VAL A 278 9.94 -5.55 9.21
N VAL A 279 10.70 -6.56 9.64
CA VAL A 279 10.22 -7.63 10.54
C VAL A 279 10.92 -7.55 11.88
N ASN A 280 10.44 -8.31 12.87
CA ASN A 280 10.96 -8.28 14.24
C ASN A 280 10.99 -9.69 14.85
N THR A 281 11.70 -9.85 15.97
CA THR A 281 11.86 -11.12 16.71
C THR A 281 10.68 -11.46 17.63
N ASP A 282 9.86 -10.48 17.99
CA ASP A 282 9.05 -10.52 19.19
C ASP A 282 7.60 -10.92 18.91
N LYS A 283 6.98 -10.34 17.88
CA LYS A 283 5.55 -10.49 17.57
C LYS A 283 5.30 -10.60 16.07
N GLU A 284 4.30 -11.40 15.69
CA GLU A 284 3.74 -11.32 14.35
C GLU A 284 3.11 -9.94 14.10
N ARG A 285 3.10 -9.51 12.84
CA ARG A 285 2.46 -8.26 12.40
C ARG A 285 1.47 -8.54 11.28
N ILE A 286 0.32 -7.89 11.32
CA ILE A 286 -0.65 -7.87 10.23
C ILE A 286 -0.86 -6.44 9.74
N SER A 287 -0.95 -6.30 8.43
CA SER A 287 -1.37 -5.04 7.82
C SER A 287 -2.19 -5.27 6.56
N ILE A 288 -3.17 -4.42 6.32
CA ILE A 288 -4.17 -4.55 5.27
C ILE A 288 -4.18 -3.26 4.44
N PRO A 289 -3.23 -3.07 3.50
CA PRO A 289 -3.36 -2.04 2.49
C PRO A 289 -4.55 -2.31 1.57
N THR A 290 -5.36 -1.28 1.40
CA THR A 290 -6.41 -1.19 0.39
C THR A 290 -5.95 -0.23 -0.69
N PHE A 291 -5.75 -0.75 -1.90
CA PHE A 291 -5.25 -0.03 -3.06
C PHE A 291 -6.41 0.42 -3.94
N TYR A 292 -6.36 1.68 -4.36
CA TYR A 292 -7.28 2.23 -5.35
C TYR A 292 -6.53 2.49 -6.66
N CYS A 293 -6.93 1.80 -7.72
CA CYS A 293 -6.21 1.75 -8.99
C CYS A 293 -7.05 2.32 -10.13
N PRO A 294 -6.48 3.09 -11.07
CA PRO A 294 -7.13 3.36 -12.34
C PRO A 294 -7.52 2.07 -13.08
N SER A 295 -8.51 2.14 -13.99
CA SER A 295 -8.74 1.07 -14.95
C SER A 295 -7.59 0.98 -15.96
N GLU A 296 -7.39 -0.20 -16.56
CA GLU A 296 -6.28 -0.44 -17.50
C GLU A 296 -6.26 0.54 -18.68
N ASP A 297 -7.44 0.94 -19.15
CA ASP A 297 -7.66 1.90 -20.25
C ASP A 297 -7.61 3.37 -19.81
N ALA A 298 -7.51 3.67 -18.51
CA ALA A 298 -7.43 5.03 -18.01
C ALA A 298 -6.16 5.72 -18.51
N VAL A 299 -6.31 6.90 -19.10
CA VAL A 299 -5.19 7.74 -19.55
C VAL A 299 -4.74 8.64 -18.40
N ILE A 300 -3.54 8.37 -17.90
CA ILE A 300 -2.91 9.13 -16.83
C ILE A 300 -2.04 10.23 -17.45
N SER A 301 -2.21 11.45 -16.94
CA SER A 301 -1.52 12.65 -17.40
C SER A 301 -1.55 13.72 -16.30
N PRO A 302 -0.60 14.68 -16.32
CA PRO A 302 -0.69 15.87 -15.50
C PRO A 302 -2.02 16.60 -15.71
N ALA A 303 -2.68 17.03 -14.63
CA ALA A 303 -3.90 17.82 -14.75
C ALA A 303 -3.57 19.15 -15.46
N GLN A 304 -4.28 19.45 -16.54
CA GLN A 304 -4.04 20.64 -17.37
C GLN A 304 -4.07 21.94 -16.54
N GLU A 305 -4.92 21.99 -15.53
CA GLU A 305 -5.08 23.10 -14.59
C GLU A 305 -3.84 23.35 -13.71
N LEU A 306 -2.91 22.39 -13.65
CA LEU A 306 -1.65 22.48 -12.91
C LEU A 306 -0.45 22.75 -13.82
N ILE A 307 -0.67 22.87 -15.14
CA ILE A 307 0.37 23.13 -16.13
C ILE A 307 0.29 24.61 -16.52
N ASN A 308 1.40 25.31 -16.40
CA ASN A 308 1.53 26.69 -16.85
C ASN A 308 2.95 26.92 -17.38
N GLU A 309 3.08 27.06 -18.71
CA GLU A 309 4.37 27.28 -19.37
C GLU A 309 4.92 28.69 -19.11
N GLU A 310 4.05 29.67 -18.84
CA GLU A 310 4.45 31.06 -18.55
C GLU A 310 4.95 31.23 -17.11
N GLU A 311 4.65 30.29 -16.21
CA GLU A 311 5.01 30.29 -14.79
C GLU A 311 6.01 29.17 -14.40
N ASP A 312 6.83 28.69 -15.35
CA ASP A 312 7.83 27.62 -15.12
C ASP A 312 7.25 26.31 -14.55
N SER A 313 5.98 26.00 -14.84
CA SER A 313 5.31 24.74 -14.45
C SER A 313 4.89 23.92 -15.68
N PRO A 314 5.85 23.47 -16.54
CA PRO A 314 5.53 22.66 -17.71
C PRO A 314 5.03 21.26 -17.31
N ALA A 315 4.48 20.53 -18.28
CA ALA A 315 4.12 19.13 -18.09
C ALA A 315 5.38 18.28 -17.84
N ILE A 316 5.52 17.72 -16.64
CA ILE A 316 6.69 16.88 -16.28
C ILE A 316 6.57 15.49 -16.86
N TYR A 317 5.34 15.01 -17.06
CA TYR A 317 5.04 13.68 -17.56
C TYR A 317 4.27 13.75 -18.87
N ARG A 318 4.53 12.80 -19.76
CA ARG A 318 3.67 12.57 -20.94
C ARG A 318 2.41 11.81 -20.53
N ASN A 319 1.47 11.74 -21.47
CA ASN A 319 0.28 10.90 -21.31
C ASN A 319 0.63 9.42 -21.56
N PHE A 320 0.01 8.53 -20.79
CA PHE A 320 0.13 7.08 -20.94
C PHE A 320 -1.11 6.38 -20.40
N THR A 321 -1.37 5.14 -20.82
CA THR A 321 -2.44 4.32 -20.21
C THR A 321 -1.92 3.63 -18.95
N TYR A 322 -2.81 3.35 -17.99
CA TYR A 322 -2.40 2.61 -16.80
C TYR A 322 -1.89 1.20 -17.13
N ALA A 323 -2.42 0.56 -18.18
CA ALA A 323 -1.89 -0.70 -18.71
C ALA A 323 -0.42 -0.59 -19.16
N GLU A 324 -0.08 0.45 -19.94
CA GLU A 324 1.28 0.71 -20.40
C GLU A 324 2.24 0.89 -19.21
N TYR A 325 1.82 1.65 -18.20
CA TYR A 325 2.57 1.81 -16.96
C TYR A 325 2.78 0.47 -16.23
N PHE A 326 1.73 -0.34 -16.11
CA PHE A 326 1.78 -1.60 -15.36
C PHE A 326 2.65 -2.65 -16.05
N GLU A 327 2.61 -2.75 -17.38
CA GLU A 327 3.50 -3.61 -18.15
C GLU A 327 4.95 -3.28 -17.85
N LYS A 328 5.29 -1.98 -17.92
CA LYS A 328 6.65 -1.52 -17.63
C LYS A 328 7.06 -1.74 -16.18
N PHE A 329 6.16 -1.47 -15.22
CA PHE A 329 6.42 -1.71 -13.79
C PHE A 329 6.81 -3.16 -13.51
N TRP A 330 6.19 -4.13 -14.19
CA TRP A 330 6.53 -5.55 -14.02
C TRP A 330 7.84 -5.98 -14.69
N ASP A 331 8.31 -5.20 -15.66
CA ASP A 331 9.60 -5.40 -16.33
C ASP A 331 10.75 -4.71 -15.56
N THR A 332 10.49 -3.54 -14.97
CA THR A 332 11.45 -2.74 -14.21
C THR A 332 11.44 -2.99 -12.70
N ALA A 333 10.66 -3.95 -12.20
CA ALA A 333 10.52 -4.26 -10.76
C ALA A 333 11.84 -4.57 -10.01
N PHE A 334 12.97 -4.62 -10.71
CA PHE A 334 14.32 -4.85 -10.17
C PHE A 334 15.32 -3.71 -10.42
N ASP A 335 14.91 -2.63 -11.10
CA ASP A 335 15.76 -1.46 -11.34
C ASP A 335 15.58 -0.42 -10.23
N THR A 336 16.64 0.35 -9.96
CA THR A 336 16.65 1.38 -8.90
C THR A 336 15.96 2.68 -9.29
N GLU A 337 15.56 2.84 -10.56
CA GLU A 337 14.84 4.02 -11.06
C GLU A 337 13.33 3.89 -10.82
N SER A 338 12.65 5.01 -10.52
CA SER A 338 11.20 5.01 -10.33
C SER A 338 10.53 4.69 -11.67
N CYS A 339 9.57 3.77 -11.73
CA CYS A 339 8.92 3.39 -13.00
C CYS A 339 8.38 4.64 -13.76
N ILE A 340 7.78 5.58 -13.03
CA ILE A 340 7.29 6.87 -13.56
C ILE A 340 8.35 7.77 -14.19
N ASP A 341 9.65 7.64 -13.85
CA ASP A 341 10.71 8.45 -14.47
C ASP A 341 10.79 8.20 -15.97
N SER A 342 10.45 6.98 -16.39
CA SER A 342 10.42 6.57 -17.79
C SER A 342 9.19 7.09 -18.57
N PHE A 343 8.31 7.81 -17.89
CA PHE A 343 7.13 8.48 -18.42
C PHE A 343 7.26 10.01 -18.32
N LYS A 344 8.43 10.54 -17.94
CA LYS A 344 8.71 11.98 -18.04
C LYS A 344 8.62 12.44 -19.49
N ALA A 345 8.12 13.65 -19.69
CA ALA A 345 8.13 14.29 -21.00
C ALA A 345 9.58 14.52 -21.42
N SER A 346 9.92 14.23 -22.68
CA SER A 346 11.22 14.60 -23.22
C SER A 346 11.38 16.11 -23.13
N THR A 347 12.48 16.58 -22.54
CA THR A 347 12.84 18.00 -22.61
C THR A 347 13.03 18.37 -24.09
N ALA A 348 12.20 19.30 -24.59
CA ALA A 348 12.33 19.86 -25.93
C ALA A 348 13.60 20.71 -26.04
#